data_AF-A0A2V9K497-F1
#
_entry.id   AF-A0A2V9K497-F1
#
_cell.length_a   1.000
_cell.length_b   1.000
_cell.length_c   1.000
_cell.angle_alpha   90.00
_cell.angle_beta   90.00
_cell.angle_gamma   90.00
#
_symmetry.space_group_name_H-M   'P 1'
#
loop_
_entity.id
_entity.type
_entity.pdbx_description
1 polymer ?
#
loop_
_entity_poly.entity_id
_entity_poly.type
_entity_poly.pdbx_seq_one_letter_code
_entity_poly.pdbx_strand_id
1 'polypeptide(L)'
;MIQKAGLLLINMGLAVSLFGQQTHGLGALLRANEYPGGDAGSKIQACIAALPANGGTCDARGIEGAPTISSDPFQGVTKSGVLILGAGTYNVSATINVPANWTIQGAYGGNRLETRAVNLGGTVLSWKGSSNGTVLRIFDAYHVDVRDLSIDGNLTPGTTGIRIDSDSHPATHNIVVENFTIYRCFVGIQWGTGNGNQADKVLIYNGIIQSWMPDSSGIVVQGANKGQESKIEAVTMVSVDTGIDLSGVPSYFTIKECGFGTPVTPGREDPAIKAVGAENLIIESGSSESGPPSGHGQVARVFIHYLASPYNVGSVATVLINTKVNEPIIIEGGKLLSV
;
A
#
# COMPACT_ATOMS: atom_id res chain seq x y z
N MET A 1 -9.75 -4.08 87.14
CA MET A 1 -8.97 -4.04 85.89
C MET A 1 -9.69 -4.89 84.85
N ILE A 2 -10.46 -4.27 83.96
CA ILE A 2 -11.16 -4.91 82.85
C ILE A 2 -10.94 -4.00 81.64
N GLN A 3 -10.33 -4.54 80.58
CA GLN A 3 -10.04 -3.86 79.33
C GLN A 3 -11.34 -3.48 78.60
N LYS A 4 -11.44 -2.23 78.11
CA LYS A 4 -12.47 -1.78 77.18
C LYS A 4 -11.89 -1.65 75.78
N ALA A 5 -12.55 -2.30 74.83
CA ALA A 5 -12.29 -2.25 73.39
C ALA A 5 -12.58 -0.85 72.83
N GLY A 6 -11.68 -0.35 71.98
CA GLY A 6 -11.84 0.87 71.19
C GLY A 6 -11.95 0.52 69.70
N LEU A 7 -13.08 0.91 69.14
CA LEU A 7 -13.62 0.69 67.79
C LEU A 7 -12.72 1.25 66.67
N LEU A 8 -12.36 0.42 65.70
CA LEU A 8 -11.64 0.79 64.49
C LEU A 8 -12.62 1.42 63.48
N LEU A 9 -12.49 2.72 63.20
CA LEU A 9 -13.21 3.37 62.10
C LEU A 9 -12.62 2.94 60.76
N ILE A 10 -13.37 2.17 59.99
CA ILE A 10 -13.11 1.91 58.57
C ILE A 10 -13.57 3.15 57.80
N ASN A 11 -12.62 3.91 57.23
CA ASN A 11 -12.93 5.07 56.42
C ASN A 11 -13.44 4.59 55.04
N MET A 12 -14.72 4.84 54.75
CA MET A 12 -15.34 4.67 53.44
C MET A 12 -14.73 5.67 52.46
N GLY A 13 -13.82 5.21 51.61
CA GLY A 13 -13.28 5.97 50.48
C GLY A 13 -13.81 5.44 49.17
N LEU A 14 -14.67 6.23 48.51
CA LEU A 14 -15.08 6.22 47.10
C LEU A 14 -14.75 4.95 46.28
N ALA A 15 -15.79 4.17 45.98
CA ALA A 15 -15.79 3.32 44.81
C ALA A 15 -15.77 4.22 43.56
N VAL A 16 -14.58 4.46 43.00
CA VAL A 16 -14.49 4.82 41.59
C VAL A 16 -15.04 3.63 40.83
N SER A 17 -16.16 3.86 40.14
CA SER A 17 -16.72 3.00 39.13
C SER A 17 -15.61 2.63 38.15
N LEU A 18 -14.99 1.48 38.36
CA LEU A 18 -14.21 0.79 37.36
C LEU A 18 -15.24 0.40 36.29
N PHE A 19 -15.47 1.28 35.33
CA PHE A 19 -15.97 0.84 34.04
C PHE A 19 -14.91 -0.14 33.54
N GLY A 20 -15.16 -1.43 33.78
CA GLY A 20 -14.52 -2.49 33.06
C GLY A 20 -14.83 -2.26 31.60
N GLN A 21 -13.98 -1.51 30.91
CA GLN A 21 -13.82 -1.68 29.48
C GLN A 21 -13.48 -3.16 29.30
N GLN A 22 -14.36 -3.88 28.63
CA GLN A 22 -14.10 -5.23 28.18
C GLN A 22 -12.75 -5.21 27.45
N THR A 23 -11.71 -5.74 28.09
CA THR A 23 -10.41 -5.95 27.44
C THR A 23 -10.56 -7.16 26.53
N HIS A 24 -11.12 -6.94 25.35
CA HIS A 24 -10.90 -7.83 24.23
C HIS A 24 -9.41 -7.69 23.85
N GLY A 25 -8.55 -8.53 24.43
CA GLY A 25 -7.17 -8.81 23.97
C GLY A 25 -6.25 -7.60 23.71
N LEU A 26 -6.25 -6.56 24.54
CA LEU A 26 -5.41 -5.38 24.33
C LEU A 26 -3.93 -5.70 24.62
N GLY A 27 -3.12 -5.84 23.56
CA GLY A 27 -1.66 -5.87 23.69
C GLY A 27 -1.11 -4.58 24.31
N ALA A 28 0.12 -4.62 24.83
CA ALA A 28 0.74 -3.45 25.49
C ALA A 28 0.84 -2.26 24.52
N LEU A 29 0.58 -1.03 24.99
CA LEU A 29 0.81 0.20 24.25
C LEU A 29 2.06 0.89 24.79
N LEU A 30 3.06 1.06 23.93
CA LEU A 30 4.34 1.71 24.25
C LEU A 30 4.52 2.94 23.36
N ARG A 31 5.10 4.02 23.90
CA ARG A 31 5.29 5.28 23.18
C ARG A 31 6.72 5.40 22.65
N ALA A 32 6.89 5.48 21.34
CA ALA A 32 8.21 5.43 20.71
C ALA A 32 9.11 6.61 21.11
N ASN A 33 8.54 7.77 21.42
CA ASN A 33 9.31 8.95 21.85
C ASN A 33 9.93 8.81 23.25
N GLU A 34 9.52 7.82 24.05
CA GLU A 34 10.08 7.51 25.36
C GLU A 34 11.31 6.57 25.28
N TYR A 35 11.60 6.02 24.10
CA TYR A 35 12.75 5.13 23.88
C TYR A 35 13.96 5.90 23.34
N PRO A 36 15.20 5.44 23.65
CA PRO A 36 16.42 6.04 23.11
C PRO A 36 16.54 5.80 21.60
N GLY A 37 17.19 6.73 20.90
CA GLY A 37 17.45 6.64 19.46
C GLY A 37 17.92 7.98 18.90
N GLY A 38 18.84 7.94 17.93
CA GLY A 38 19.39 9.14 17.27
C GLY A 38 18.48 9.72 16.19
N ASP A 39 17.51 8.93 15.73
CA ASP A 39 16.50 9.30 14.74
C ASP A 39 15.16 8.62 15.06
N ALA A 40 14.14 8.80 14.23
CA ALA A 40 12.84 8.18 14.46
C ALA A 40 12.86 6.67 14.23
N GLY A 41 13.60 6.20 13.23
CA GLY A 41 13.75 4.77 12.94
C GLY A 41 14.27 3.99 14.15
N SER A 42 15.35 4.47 14.78
CA SER A 42 15.94 3.85 15.97
C SER A 42 15.02 3.90 17.20
N LYS A 43 14.27 4.99 17.40
CA LYS A 43 13.25 5.07 18.47
C LYS A 43 12.10 4.09 18.28
N ILE A 44 11.59 3.99 17.04
CA ILE A 44 10.54 3.03 16.68
C ILE A 44 11.05 1.60 16.87
N GLN A 45 12.26 1.30 16.42
CA GLN A 45 12.88 -0.01 16.58
C GLN A 45 12.99 -0.41 18.06
N ALA A 46 13.48 0.49 18.91
CA ALA A 46 13.60 0.25 20.35
C ALA A 46 12.24 0.01 21.01
N CYS A 47 11.22 0.77 20.60
CA CYS A 47 9.83 0.58 21.05
C CYS A 47 9.24 -0.77 20.62
N ILE A 48 9.44 -1.19 19.37
CA ILE A 48 9.00 -2.50 18.87
C ILE A 48 9.74 -3.65 19.59
N ALA A 49 11.04 -3.49 19.81
CA ALA A 49 11.84 -4.46 20.56
C ALA A 49 11.29 -4.65 21.99
N ALA A 50 10.86 -3.57 22.64
CA ALA A 50 10.30 -3.59 23.99
C ALA A 50 8.87 -4.14 24.10
N LEU A 51 8.15 -4.32 22.99
CA LEU A 51 6.81 -4.94 23.03
C LEU A 51 6.87 -6.35 23.64
N PRO A 52 5.82 -6.78 24.35
CA PRO A 52 5.70 -8.16 24.83
C PRO A 52 5.87 -9.20 23.72
N ALA A 53 6.21 -10.43 24.10
CA ALA A 53 6.35 -11.54 23.15
C ALA A 53 5.07 -11.79 22.32
N ASN A 54 3.89 -11.55 22.91
CA ASN A 54 2.59 -11.67 22.25
C ASN A 54 2.22 -10.44 21.40
N GLY A 55 3.12 -9.47 21.26
CA GLY A 55 2.91 -8.25 20.50
C GLY A 55 2.30 -7.10 21.30
N GLY A 56 1.89 -6.07 20.57
CA GLY A 56 1.28 -4.86 21.10
C GLY A 56 1.35 -3.70 20.11
N THR A 57 1.19 -2.49 20.61
CA THR A 57 1.21 -1.25 19.82
C THR A 57 2.44 -0.42 20.16
N CYS A 58 3.22 -0.08 19.14
CA CYS A 58 4.22 0.98 19.20
C CYS A 58 3.60 2.27 18.66
N ASP A 59 3.37 3.24 19.54
CA ASP A 59 2.79 4.55 19.24
C ASP A 59 3.90 5.59 19.02
N ALA A 60 4.15 5.92 17.76
CA ALA A 60 5.17 6.88 17.33
C ALA A 60 4.59 8.28 17.03
N ARG A 61 3.35 8.58 17.45
CA ARG A 61 2.73 9.89 17.21
C ARG A 61 3.43 11.04 17.92
N GLY A 62 4.15 10.76 19.01
CA GLY A 62 4.92 11.74 19.76
C GLY A 62 6.32 12.04 19.20
N ILE A 63 6.68 11.49 18.04
CA ILE A 63 7.93 11.83 17.35
C ILE A 63 7.71 13.07 16.49
N GLU A 64 8.32 14.18 16.89
CA GLU A 64 8.18 15.49 16.24
C GLU A 64 9.44 15.84 15.41
N GLY A 65 9.31 16.81 14.49
CA GLY A 65 10.43 17.43 13.76
C GLY A 65 11.01 16.59 12.63
N ALA A 66 10.43 16.69 11.43
CA ALA A 66 10.85 16.04 10.16
C ALA A 66 11.68 14.74 10.33
N PRO A 67 11.12 13.73 11.02
CA PRO A 67 11.85 12.59 11.55
C PRO A 67 12.55 11.74 10.48
N THR A 68 13.79 11.34 10.71
CA THR A 68 14.52 10.42 9.79
C THR A 68 14.31 8.96 10.17
N ILE A 69 14.12 8.10 9.18
CA ILE A 69 14.18 6.63 9.30
C ILE A 69 15.35 6.17 8.42
N SER A 70 16.53 6.08 9.04
CA SER A 70 17.79 5.73 8.33
C SER A 70 18.12 4.24 8.34
N SER A 71 17.39 3.44 9.13
CA SER A 71 17.49 1.98 9.21
C SER A 71 16.10 1.36 9.29
N ASP A 72 15.99 0.08 8.92
CA ASP A 72 14.73 -0.66 9.02
C ASP A 72 14.27 -0.80 10.49
N PRO A 73 13.12 -0.21 10.88
CA PRO A 73 12.61 -0.31 12.24
C PRO A 73 12.15 -1.73 12.63
N PHE A 74 11.95 -2.61 11.64
CA PHE A 74 11.48 -3.99 11.85
C PHE A 74 12.58 -5.04 11.78
N GLN A 75 13.85 -4.63 11.72
CA GLN A 75 14.97 -5.57 11.63
C GLN A 75 14.92 -6.64 12.74
N GLY A 76 14.74 -7.90 12.35
CA GLY A 76 14.70 -9.06 13.25
C GLY A 76 13.39 -9.26 14.04
N VAL A 77 12.32 -8.54 13.69
CA VAL A 77 11.02 -8.64 14.38
C VAL A 77 10.26 -9.88 13.95
N THR A 78 9.84 -10.70 14.93
CA THR A 78 9.06 -11.94 14.72
C THR A 78 7.72 -11.95 15.46
N LYS A 79 7.49 -10.98 16.35
CA LYS A 79 6.23 -10.79 17.08
C LYS A 79 5.23 -10.02 16.22
N SER A 80 3.94 -10.14 16.51
CA SER A 80 2.87 -9.33 15.89
C SER A 80 2.80 -7.92 16.48
N GLY A 81 2.19 -6.98 15.78
CA GLY A 81 1.94 -5.67 16.38
C GLY A 81 1.28 -4.62 15.50
N VAL A 82 1.15 -3.43 16.08
CA VAL A 82 0.67 -2.23 15.39
C VAL A 82 1.71 -1.13 15.54
N LEU A 83 2.12 -0.52 14.44
CA LEU A 83 2.90 0.72 14.43
C LEU A 83 1.96 1.88 14.07
N ILE A 84 1.81 2.84 14.98
CA ILE A 84 1.06 4.07 14.72
C ILE A 84 2.05 5.21 14.47
N LEU A 85 2.03 5.80 13.28
CA LEU A 85 2.84 6.96 12.92
C LEU A 85 2.04 8.25 13.13
N GLY A 86 2.74 9.29 13.60
CA GLY A 86 2.18 10.63 13.71
C GLY A 86 2.00 11.30 12.35
N ALA A 87 1.19 12.36 12.31
CA ALA A 87 1.21 13.27 11.18
C ALA A 87 2.58 13.94 11.07
N GLY A 88 3.11 14.05 9.86
CA GLY A 88 4.45 14.56 9.60
C GLY A 88 5.12 13.88 8.42
N THR A 89 6.17 14.51 7.90
CA THR A 89 7.01 13.93 6.86
C THR A 89 8.20 13.23 7.48
N TYR A 90 8.27 11.91 7.30
CA TYR A 90 9.38 11.06 7.69
C TYR A 90 10.35 10.94 6.51
N ASN A 91 11.61 11.32 6.71
CA ASN A 91 12.68 11.17 5.72
C ASN A 91 13.19 9.72 5.77
N VAL A 92 12.77 8.89 4.82
CA VAL A 92 13.06 7.46 4.77
C VAL A 92 14.23 7.20 3.82
N SER A 93 15.38 6.76 4.32
CA SER A 93 16.55 6.42 3.48
C SER A 93 16.89 4.93 3.46
N ALA A 94 16.19 4.13 4.27
CA ALA A 94 16.26 2.67 4.25
C ALA A 94 14.87 2.07 4.02
N THR A 95 14.79 0.97 3.29
CA THR A 95 13.54 0.22 3.11
C THR A 95 13.01 -0.24 4.47
N ILE A 96 11.73 -0.02 4.71
CA ILE A 96 11.02 -0.54 5.87
C ILE A 96 10.46 -1.91 5.48
N ASN A 97 10.99 -2.99 6.07
CA ASN A 97 10.55 -4.35 5.75
C ASN A 97 9.47 -4.78 6.74
N VAL A 98 8.20 -4.69 6.34
CA VAL A 98 7.06 -4.99 7.20
C VAL A 98 6.94 -6.51 7.38
N PRO A 99 7.04 -7.05 8.60
CA PRO A 99 6.96 -8.49 8.83
C PRO A 99 5.50 -8.94 8.94
N ALA A 100 5.27 -10.25 8.96
CA ALA A 100 3.94 -10.84 9.09
C ALA A 100 3.22 -10.41 10.39
N ASN A 101 1.89 -10.28 10.32
CA ASN A 101 0.99 -9.93 11.43
C ASN A 101 1.23 -8.52 11.98
N TRP A 102 1.48 -7.55 11.07
CA TRP A 102 1.66 -6.15 11.42
C TRP A 102 0.69 -5.23 10.71
N THR A 103 0.18 -4.27 11.46
CA THR A 103 -0.48 -3.09 10.89
C THR A 103 0.44 -1.88 10.99
N ILE A 104 0.67 -1.19 9.87
CA ILE A 104 1.22 0.16 9.84
C ILE A 104 0.07 1.14 9.60
N GLN A 105 -0.15 2.01 10.57
CA GLN A 105 -1.21 3.01 10.53
C GLN A 105 -0.61 4.41 10.61
N GLY A 106 -0.86 5.23 9.60
CA GLY A 106 -0.57 6.66 9.64
C GLY A 106 -1.73 7.50 10.14
N ALA A 107 -1.57 8.81 10.00
CA ALA A 107 -2.65 9.79 10.05
C ALA A 107 -3.09 10.12 8.60
N TYR A 108 -4.37 9.89 8.30
CA TYR A 108 -4.91 10.17 6.96
C TYR A 108 -4.87 11.67 6.65
N GLY A 109 -4.22 12.03 5.53
CA GLY A 109 -4.00 13.41 5.10
C GLY A 109 -5.01 13.96 4.08
N GLY A 110 -5.90 13.10 3.57
CA GLY A 110 -6.77 13.40 2.43
C GLY A 110 -6.14 13.02 1.08
N ASN A 111 -6.99 12.56 0.16
CA ASN A 111 -6.63 12.08 -1.18
C ASN A 111 -6.83 13.19 -2.23
N ARG A 112 -5.98 14.23 -2.27
CA ARG A 112 -6.04 15.23 -3.35
C ARG A 112 -4.64 15.56 -3.87
N LEU A 113 -4.40 15.24 -5.13
CA LEU A 113 -3.17 15.61 -5.83
C LEU A 113 -3.54 16.32 -7.15
N GLU A 114 -3.12 17.57 -7.29
CA GLU A 114 -3.41 18.39 -8.48
C GLU A 114 -2.16 19.11 -9.03
N THR A 115 -0.99 19.01 -8.37
CA THR A 115 0.24 19.70 -8.79
C THR A 115 1.52 18.93 -8.43
N ARG A 116 2.65 19.21 -9.10
CA ARG A 116 3.97 18.56 -8.83
C ARG A 116 4.57 18.89 -7.45
N ALA A 117 4.12 19.95 -6.78
CA ALA A 117 4.61 20.38 -5.47
C ALA A 117 3.51 20.16 -4.43
N VAL A 118 3.53 19.03 -3.76
CA VAL A 118 2.46 18.63 -2.84
C VAL A 118 2.98 18.64 -1.41
N ASN A 119 2.36 19.48 -0.56
CA ASN A 119 2.41 19.32 0.89
C ASN A 119 1.13 18.58 1.30
N LEU A 120 1.22 17.26 1.42
CA LEU A 120 0.11 16.47 1.95
C LEU A 120 0.03 16.65 3.47
N GLY A 121 -1.19 16.71 3.99
CA GLY A 121 -1.43 16.51 5.41
C GLY A 121 -1.15 15.06 5.81
N GLY A 122 -1.26 14.77 7.10
CA GLY A 122 -1.15 13.39 7.60
C GLY A 122 0.29 12.85 7.64
N THR A 123 0.42 11.53 7.66
CA THR A 123 1.73 10.84 7.65
C THR A 123 2.25 10.72 6.22
N VAL A 124 3.47 11.19 5.97
CA VAL A 124 4.16 11.07 4.69
C VAL A 124 5.49 10.34 4.89
N LEU A 125 5.69 9.21 4.21
CA LEU A 125 6.98 8.54 4.09
C LEU A 125 7.69 9.05 2.84
N SER A 126 8.64 9.97 2.97
CA SER A 126 9.37 10.58 1.86
C SER A 126 10.73 9.91 1.64
N TRP A 127 10.90 9.28 0.48
CA TRP A 127 12.12 8.59 0.10
C TRP A 127 13.29 9.56 -0.06
N LYS A 128 14.38 9.26 0.64
CA LYS A 128 15.69 9.92 0.60
C LYS A 128 16.82 8.93 0.32
N GLY A 129 16.50 7.66 0.05
CA GLY A 129 17.48 6.64 -0.31
C GLY A 129 17.88 6.69 -1.78
N SER A 130 18.57 5.66 -2.26
CA SER A 130 19.09 5.58 -3.62
C SER A 130 18.02 5.31 -4.67
N SER A 131 18.40 5.46 -5.94
CA SER A 131 17.64 4.96 -7.10
C SER A 131 17.34 3.47 -6.99
N ASN A 132 16.26 3.02 -7.62
CA ASN A 132 15.72 1.65 -7.55
C ASN A 132 15.37 1.19 -6.12
N GLY A 133 15.22 2.15 -5.20
CA GLY A 133 14.85 1.90 -3.82
C GLY A 133 13.37 1.54 -3.66
N THR A 134 13.03 0.98 -2.51
CA THR A 134 11.66 0.68 -2.12
C THR A 134 11.40 1.33 -0.77
N VAL A 135 10.29 2.06 -0.62
CA VAL A 135 9.95 2.71 0.66
C VAL A 135 9.43 1.68 1.66
N LEU A 136 8.33 0.99 1.33
CA LEU A 136 7.79 -0.12 2.12
C LEU A 136 7.93 -1.43 1.36
N ARG A 137 8.45 -2.46 2.01
CA ARG A 137 8.51 -3.81 1.45
C ARG A 137 7.76 -4.79 2.35
N ILE A 138 6.91 -5.60 1.72
CA ILE A 138 6.24 -6.75 2.30
C ILE A 138 6.80 -7.96 1.57
N PHE A 139 7.58 -8.78 2.28
CA PHE A 139 8.28 -9.91 1.69
C PHE A 139 8.18 -11.12 2.59
N ASP A 140 7.66 -12.22 2.03
CA ASP A 140 7.37 -13.45 2.77
C ASP A 140 6.59 -13.20 4.07
N ALA A 141 5.58 -12.35 3.95
CA ALA A 141 4.79 -11.87 5.07
C ALA A 141 3.30 -12.08 4.82
N TYR A 142 2.55 -12.25 5.89
CA TYR A 142 1.10 -12.47 5.83
C TYR A 142 0.37 -11.71 6.92
N HIS A 143 -0.91 -11.39 6.69
CA HIS A 143 -1.70 -10.51 7.58
C HIS A 143 -1.00 -9.17 7.83
N VAL A 144 -0.76 -8.43 6.75
CA VAL A 144 -0.15 -7.10 6.82
C VAL A 144 -1.15 -6.06 6.34
N ASP A 145 -1.37 -5.04 7.16
CA ASP A 145 -2.23 -3.90 6.81
C ASP A 145 -1.39 -2.63 6.74
N VAL A 146 -1.46 -1.90 5.64
CA VAL A 146 -0.85 -0.58 5.47
C VAL A 146 -1.96 0.42 5.20
N ARG A 147 -2.14 1.40 6.09
CA ARG A 147 -3.28 2.31 6.01
C ARG A 147 -3.00 3.73 6.45
N ASP A 148 -3.85 4.63 5.95
CA ASP A 148 -3.96 6.01 6.40
C ASP A 148 -2.66 6.81 6.28
N LEU A 149 -1.86 6.54 5.23
CA LEU A 149 -0.58 7.20 5.02
C LEU A 149 -0.32 7.54 3.56
N SER A 150 0.63 8.45 3.36
CA SER A 150 1.15 8.80 2.05
C SER A 150 2.58 8.32 1.88
N ILE A 151 2.95 7.96 0.65
CA ILE A 151 4.32 7.62 0.26
C ILE A 151 4.76 8.55 -0.84
N ASP A 152 5.91 9.16 -0.65
CA ASP A 152 6.54 10.07 -1.59
C ASP A 152 7.84 9.48 -2.11
N GLY A 153 7.89 9.10 -3.39
CA GLY A 153 9.11 8.63 -4.04
C GLY A 153 10.16 9.72 -4.29
N ASN A 154 9.81 10.98 -4.04
CA ASN A 154 10.69 12.15 -4.18
C ASN A 154 11.28 12.31 -5.60
N LEU A 155 10.58 11.80 -6.62
CA LEU A 155 11.02 11.72 -8.02
C LEU A 155 12.36 10.99 -8.20
N THR A 156 12.68 10.08 -7.28
CA THR A 156 13.92 9.31 -7.31
C THR A 156 13.81 8.23 -8.40
N PRO A 157 14.78 8.12 -9.33
CA PRO A 157 14.71 7.16 -10.43
C PRO A 157 14.51 5.72 -9.96
N GLY A 158 13.57 5.01 -10.58
CA GLY A 158 13.30 3.60 -10.27
C GLY A 158 12.66 3.34 -8.91
N THR A 159 12.30 4.36 -8.13
CA THR A 159 11.75 4.15 -6.78
C THR A 159 10.37 3.51 -6.82
N THR A 160 10.19 2.48 -6.00
CA THR A 160 8.92 1.82 -5.74
C THR A 160 8.33 2.31 -4.42
N GLY A 161 7.06 2.69 -4.42
CA GLY A 161 6.35 3.07 -3.19
C GLY A 161 6.19 1.88 -2.25
N ILE A 162 5.41 0.88 -2.68
CA ILE A 162 5.23 -0.39 -1.95
C ILE A 162 5.65 -1.55 -2.84
N ARG A 163 6.49 -2.43 -2.32
CA ARG A 163 6.81 -3.71 -2.97
C ARG A 163 6.21 -4.87 -2.17
N ILE A 164 5.33 -5.63 -2.80
CA ILE A 164 4.73 -6.86 -2.26
C ILE A 164 5.33 -8.02 -3.04
N ASP A 165 6.11 -8.89 -2.41
CA ASP A 165 6.85 -9.93 -3.14
C ASP A 165 7.09 -11.15 -2.24
N SER A 166 7.56 -12.25 -2.81
CA SER A 166 7.75 -13.49 -2.04
C SER A 166 8.79 -14.40 -2.66
N ASP A 167 9.54 -15.14 -1.84
CA ASP A 167 10.25 -16.36 -2.23
C ASP A 167 9.53 -17.66 -1.79
N SER A 168 8.38 -17.52 -1.12
CA SER A 168 7.53 -18.56 -0.56
C SER A 168 8.01 -19.19 0.75
N HIS A 169 8.83 -18.48 1.53
CA HIS A 169 9.29 -18.94 2.86
C HIS A 169 8.97 -17.97 4.02
N PRO A 170 7.69 -17.69 4.33
CA PRO A 170 6.45 -18.26 3.78
C PRO A 170 5.91 -17.50 2.55
N ALA A 171 4.93 -18.07 1.86
CA ALA A 171 4.18 -17.36 0.82
C ALA A 171 3.55 -16.07 1.36
N THR A 172 3.66 -14.98 0.59
CA THR A 172 3.00 -13.71 0.93
C THR A 172 1.51 -13.80 0.67
N HIS A 173 0.68 -13.46 1.66
CA HIS A 173 -0.77 -13.46 1.47
C HIS A 173 -1.53 -12.64 2.51
N ASN A 174 -2.79 -12.32 2.23
CA ASN A 174 -3.66 -11.55 3.12
C ASN A 174 -3.04 -10.18 3.44
N ILE A 175 -2.84 -9.39 2.39
CA ILE A 175 -2.26 -8.06 2.48
C ILE A 175 -3.35 -7.04 2.19
N VAL A 176 -3.43 -6.00 3.01
CA VAL A 176 -4.34 -4.87 2.80
C VAL A 176 -3.54 -3.59 2.67
N VAL A 177 -3.82 -2.83 1.61
CA VAL A 177 -3.34 -1.47 1.42
C VAL A 177 -4.55 -0.57 1.21
N GLU A 178 -4.82 0.33 2.16
CA GLU A 178 -6.03 1.16 2.15
C GLU A 178 -5.77 2.63 2.49
N ASN A 179 -6.67 3.51 2.06
CA ASN A 179 -6.69 4.93 2.43
C ASN A 179 -5.32 5.60 2.22
N PHE A 180 -4.77 5.45 1.01
CA PHE A 180 -3.39 5.81 0.72
C PHE A 180 -3.27 6.87 -0.37
N THR A 181 -2.15 7.59 -0.33
CA THR A 181 -1.70 8.41 -1.45
C THR A 181 -0.23 8.08 -1.76
N ILE A 182 0.06 7.53 -2.94
CA ILE A 182 1.43 7.25 -3.39
C ILE A 182 1.77 8.21 -4.52
N TYR A 183 2.86 8.95 -4.40
CA TYR A 183 3.20 9.95 -5.39
C TYR A 183 4.70 10.10 -5.64
N ARG A 184 5.05 10.60 -6.83
CA ARG A 184 6.44 10.82 -7.27
C ARG A 184 7.31 9.56 -7.21
N CYS A 185 6.70 8.38 -7.32
CA CYS A 185 7.38 7.10 -7.48
C CYS A 185 7.50 6.76 -8.97
N PHE A 186 8.51 5.95 -9.32
CA PHE A 186 8.58 5.33 -10.64
C PHE A 186 7.53 4.23 -10.77
N VAL A 187 7.39 3.38 -9.73
CA VAL A 187 6.29 2.43 -9.60
C VAL A 187 5.54 2.73 -8.30
N GLY A 188 4.23 2.95 -8.35
CA GLY A 188 3.42 3.15 -7.15
C GLY A 188 3.44 1.91 -6.26
N ILE A 189 2.88 0.81 -6.78
CA ILE A 189 2.90 -0.51 -6.12
C ILE A 189 3.46 -1.55 -7.09
N GLN A 190 4.56 -2.18 -6.71
CA GLN A 190 5.10 -3.35 -7.40
C GLN A 190 4.67 -4.60 -6.65
N TRP A 191 4.05 -5.53 -7.34
CA TRP A 191 3.56 -6.76 -6.78
C TRP A 191 4.06 -7.96 -7.58
N GLY A 192 5.00 -8.68 -6.96
CA GLY A 192 5.76 -9.74 -7.60
C GLY A 192 6.82 -9.17 -8.55
N THR A 193 8.00 -9.79 -8.59
CA THR A 193 9.08 -9.37 -9.51
C THR A 193 9.80 -10.51 -10.23
N GLY A 194 9.44 -11.77 -9.94
CA GLY A 194 10.00 -12.94 -10.65
C GLY A 194 9.85 -14.26 -9.88
N ASN A 195 9.84 -15.37 -10.64
CA ASN A 195 9.69 -16.78 -10.26
C ASN A 195 8.35 -17.14 -9.60
N GLY A 196 7.88 -18.38 -9.84
CA GLY A 196 6.56 -18.94 -9.47
C GLY A 196 6.19 -18.99 -7.98
N ASN A 197 6.81 -18.13 -7.18
CA ASN A 197 6.52 -17.89 -5.78
C ASN A 197 5.10 -17.35 -5.62
N GLN A 198 4.54 -17.34 -4.42
CA GLN A 198 3.15 -16.96 -4.23
C GLN A 198 3.03 -15.60 -3.52
N ALA A 199 2.27 -14.68 -4.11
CA ALA A 199 1.85 -13.45 -3.43
C ALA A 199 0.38 -13.16 -3.79
N ASP A 200 -0.54 -13.60 -2.94
CA ASP A 200 -1.99 -13.68 -3.23
C ASP A 200 -2.84 -12.98 -2.18
N LYS A 201 -4.16 -12.92 -2.39
CA LYS A 201 -5.11 -12.32 -1.44
C LYS A 201 -4.69 -10.92 -1.01
N VAL A 202 -4.33 -10.11 -1.98
CA VAL A 202 -3.96 -8.72 -1.78
C VAL A 202 -5.14 -7.84 -2.15
N LEU A 203 -5.51 -6.97 -1.22
CA LEU A 203 -6.57 -5.98 -1.37
C LEU A 203 -5.92 -4.59 -1.38
N ILE A 204 -6.04 -3.90 -2.50
CA ILE A 204 -5.60 -2.50 -2.66
C ILE A 204 -6.85 -1.68 -2.88
N TYR A 205 -7.21 -0.80 -1.94
CA TYR A 205 -8.44 -0.03 -2.09
C TYR A 205 -8.40 1.40 -1.55
N ASN A 206 -9.27 2.24 -2.11
CA ASN A 206 -9.45 3.65 -1.72
C ASN A 206 -8.13 4.44 -1.68
N GLY A 207 -7.55 4.68 -2.85
CA GLY A 207 -6.26 5.38 -2.91
C GLY A 207 -6.03 6.18 -4.17
N ILE A 208 -4.98 7.01 -4.12
CA ILE A 208 -4.48 7.75 -5.27
C ILE A 208 -3.03 7.36 -5.53
N ILE A 209 -2.71 7.13 -6.81
CA ILE A 209 -1.34 7.01 -7.29
C ILE A 209 -1.09 8.09 -8.32
N GLN A 210 -0.07 8.92 -8.11
CA GLN A 210 0.33 9.92 -9.09
C GLN A 210 1.83 10.02 -9.27
N SER A 211 2.30 9.87 -10.51
CA SER A 211 3.69 10.16 -10.83
C SER A 211 3.79 11.45 -11.67
N TRP A 212 5.01 11.77 -12.07
CA TRP A 212 5.30 12.67 -13.19
C TRP A 212 6.60 12.23 -13.88
N MET A 213 6.98 10.98 -13.67
CA MET A 213 8.17 10.38 -14.25
C MET A 213 7.78 9.71 -15.56
N PRO A 214 8.51 9.95 -16.65
CA PRO A 214 8.38 9.12 -17.85
C PRO A 214 8.58 7.64 -17.49
N ASP A 215 7.87 6.76 -18.19
CA ASP A 215 7.91 5.30 -17.98
C ASP A 215 7.39 4.83 -16.63
N SER A 216 6.71 5.70 -15.86
CA SER A 216 6.14 5.32 -14.58
C SER A 216 4.91 4.44 -14.70
N SER A 217 4.72 3.59 -13.69
CA SER A 217 3.55 2.72 -13.56
C SER A 217 2.81 2.98 -12.25
N GLY A 218 1.48 2.89 -12.29
CA GLY A 218 0.64 2.94 -11.10
C GLY A 218 0.81 1.68 -10.26
N ILE A 219 0.22 0.58 -10.72
CA ILE A 219 0.30 -0.74 -10.10
C ILE A 219 0.84 -1.75 -11.11
N VAL A 220 1.82 -2.54 -10.70
CA VAL A 220 2.43 -3.58 -11.54
C VAL A 220 2.27 -4.92 -10.83
N VAL A 221 1.66 -5.89 -11.48
CA VAL A 221 1.51 -7.27 -11.00
C VAL A 221 2.27 -8.19 -11.97
N GLN A 222 3.39 -8.74 -11.51
CA GLN A 222 4.34 -9.49 -12.34
C GLN A 222 4.80 -10.81 -11.70
N GLY A 223 4.98 -11.83 -12.54
CA GLY A 223 5.50 -13.15 -12.19
C GLY A 223 4.43 -14.22 -12.05
N ALA A 224 4.76 -15.47 -12.42
CA ALA A 224 3.84 -16.60 -12.32
C ALA A 224 3.34 -16.80 -10.88
N ASN A 225 2.08 -17.18 -10.72
CA ASN A 225 1.41 -17.46 -9.43
C ASN A 225 1.32 -16.24 -8.48
N LYS A 226 0.86 -15.11 -9.01
CA LYS A 226 0.70 -13.85 -8.26
C LYS A 226 -0.71 -13.34 -8.44
N GLY A 227 -1.30 -12.77 -7.41
CA GLY A 227 -2.60 -12.11 -7.57
C GLY A 227 -3.80 -13.02 -7.49
N GLN A 228 -3.65 -14.27 -7.03
CA GLN A 228 -4.83 -15.11 -6.85
C GLN A 228 -5.80 -14.48 -5.82
N GLU A 229 -7.10 -14.51 -6.09
CA GLU A 229 -8.17 -14.05 -5.17
C GLU A 229 -7.96 -12.62 -4.67
N SER A 230 -7.62 -11.72 -5.58
CA SER A 230 -7.18 -10.38 -5.22
C SER A 230 -7.96 -9.27 -5.89
N LYS A 231 -7.84 -8.05 -5.35
CA LYS A 231 -8.67 -6.93 -5.78
C LYS A 231 -7.93 -5.60 -5.73
N ILE A 232 -8.11 -4.81 -6.78
CA ILE A 232 -7.83 -3.37 -6.82
C ILE A 232 -9.17 -2.65 -6.93
N GLU A 233 -9.52 -1.81 -5.95
CA GLU A 233 -10.83 -1.15 -5.90
C GLU A 233 -10.74 0.34 -5.55
N ALA A 234 -11.47 1.21 -6.24
CA ALA A 234 -11.53 2.64 -5.94
C ALA A 234 -10.14 3.31 -5.90
N VAL A 235 -9.26 2.95 -6.84
CA VAL A 235 -7.92 3.55 -6.97
C VAL A 235 -7.89 4.49 -8.17
N THR A 236 -7.47 5.72 -7.95
CA THR A 236 -7.28 6.71 -9.02
C THR A 236 -5.79 6.84 -9.36
N MET A 237 -5.44 6.65 -10.62
CA MET A 237 -4.07 6.70 -11.15
C MET A 237 -3.95 7.84 -12.17
N VAL A 238 -3.17 8.87 -11.86
CA VAL A 238 -3.05 10.08 -12.72
C VAL A 238 -1.58 10.36 -12.99
N SER A 239 -1.25 10.88 -14.17
CA SER A 239 0.14 11.21 -14.50
C SER A 239 1.11 10.04 -14.23
N VAL A 240 0.67 8.83 -14.55
CA VAL A 240 1.51 7.64 -14.69
C VAL A 240 1.42 7.21 -16.15
N ASP A 241 2.46 6.62 -16.73
CA ASP A 241 2.45 6.20 -18.13
C ASP A 241 1.70 4.88 -18.35
N THR A 242 1.82 3.93 -17.44
CA THR A 242 0.95 2.74 -17.37
C THR A 242 0.11 2.79 -16.09
N GLY A 243 -1.20 2.59 -16.18
CA GLY A 243 -2.07 2.55 -14.99
C GLY A 243 -1.84 1.27 -14.20
N ILE A 244 -2.37 0.15 -14.71
CA ILE A 244 -2.18 -1.20 -14.19
C ILE A 244 -1.49 -2.07 -15.24
N ASP A 245 -0.37 -2.70 -14.90
CA ASP A 245 0.28 -3.74 -15.71
C ASP A 245 0.10 -5.11 -15.04
N LEU A 246 -0.67 -6.00 -15.67
CA LEU A 246 -0.92 -7.38 -15.24
C LEU A 246 -0.17 -8.41 -16.11
N SER A 247 1.10 -8.18 -16.41
CA SER A 247 1.95 -9.13 -17.16
C SER A 247 2.30 -10.41 -16.38
N GLY A 248 1.80 -10.58 -15.14
CA GLY A 248 2.10 -11.69 -14.24
C GLY A 248 1.12 -12.88 -14.22
N VAL A 249 0.17 -13.00 -15.16
CA VAL A 249 -0.76 -14.14 -15.17
C VAL A 249 -1.62 -14.27 -13.88
N PRO A 250 -2.20 -13.19 -13.31
CA PRO A 250 -3.02 -13.34 -12.12
C PRO A 250 -4.30 -14.13 -12.40
N SER A 251 -4.78 -14.90 -11.41
CA SER A 251 -6.02 -15.67 -11.49
C SER A 251 -7.08 -15.13 -10.50
N TYR A 252 -8.38 -15.13 -10.85
CA TYR A 252 -9.45 -14.64 -9.96
C TYR A 252 -9.18 -13.21 -9.44
N PHE A 253 -8.81 -12.31 -10.34
CA PHE A 253 -8.40 -10.95 -10.03
C PHE A 253 -9.52 -9.98 -10.38
N THR A 254 -9.81 -9.03 -9.49
CA THR A 254 -10.83 -8.01 -9.71
C THR A 254 -10.22 -6.61 -9.75
N ILE A 255 -10.58 -5.83 -10.77
CA ILE A 255 -10.34 -4.39 -10.83
C ILE A 255 -11.70 -3.70 -10.83
N LYS A 256 -11.96 -2.85 -9.83
CA LYS A 256 -13.27 -2.23 -9.64
C LYS A 256 -13.13 -0.74 -9.36
N GLU A 257 -14.00 0.08 -9.94
CA GLU A 257 -14.12 1.52 -9.59
C GLU A 257 -12.80 2.31 -9.72
N CYS A 258 -11.91 1.90 -10.61
CA CYS A 258 -10.61 2.55 -10.81
C CYS A 258 -10.69 3.69 -11.82
N GLY A 259 -9.98 4.79 -11.53
CA GLY A 259 -9.88 5.96 -12.40
C GLY A 259 -8.48 6.10 -13.00
N PHE A 260 -8.38 6.53 -14.26
CA PHE A 260 -7.12 6.72 -14.97
C PHE A 260 -7.08 8.10 -15.64
N GLY A 261 -6.16 8.97 -15.22
CA GLY A 261 -5.93 10.28 -15.84
C GLY A 261 -4.95 10.21 -17.02
N THR A 262 -4.48 11.36 -17.50
CA THR A 262 -3.56 11.50 -18.65
C THR A 262 -2.15 10.92 -18.39
N PRO A 263 -1.47 10.31 -19.39
CA PRO A 263 -0.06 9.88 -19.27
C PRO A 263 0.90 11.02 -18.95
N VAL A 264 2.10 10.67 -18.49
CA VAL A 264 3.21 11.63 -18.37
C VAL A 264 3.78 11.95 -19.74
N THR A 265 4.03 10.92 -20.54
CA THR A 265 4.73 11.01 -21.83
C THR A 265 3.73 11.33 -22.94
N PRO A 266 3.84 12.49 -23.62
CA PRO A 266 2.98 12.83 -24.74
C PRO A 266 3.14 11.84 -25.90
N GLY A 267 2.03 11.47 -26.56
CA GLY A 267 2.07 10.58 -27.72
C GLY A 267 2.16 9.09 -27.38
N ARG A 268 2.20 8.72 -26.09
CA ARG A 268 2.28 7.32 -25.67
C ARG A 268 0.91 6.64 -25.79
N GLU A 269 0.87 5.49 -26.47
CA GLU A 269 -0.33 4.68 -26.70
C GLU A 269 -0.56 3.61 -25.62
N ASP A 270 0.20 3.64 -24.53
CA ASP A 270 0.10 2.64 -23.47
C ASP A 270 -1.30 2.65 -22.82
N PRO A 271 -1.88 1.47 -22.57
CA PRO A 271 -3.20 1.40 -21.98
C PRO A 271 -3.25 1.85 -20.53
N ALA A 272 -4.44 2.24 -20.09
CA ALA A 272 -4.74 2.35 -18.67
C ALA A 272 -4.59 0.99 -17.96
N ILE A 273 -5.02 -0.11 -18.59
CA ILE A 273 -4.82 -1.48 -18.10
C ILE A 273 -4.19 -2.34 -19.20
N LYS A 274 -3.00 -2.88 -18.93
CA LYS A 274 -2.32 -3.88 -19.73
C LYS A 274 -2.53 -5.26 -19.11
N ALA A 275 -3.16 -6.19 -19.81
CA ALA A 275 -3.49 -7.52 -19.26
C ALA A 275 -2.94 -8.65 -20.12
N VAL A 276 -1.70 -9.06 -19.87
CA VAL A 276 -1.04 -10.16 -20.59
C VAL A 276 -1.03 -11.40 -19.71
N GLY A 277 -1.81 -12.41 -20.10
CA GLY A 277 -1.87 -13.70 -19.42
C GLY A 277 -2.80 -13.82 -18.23
N ALA A 278 -3.52 -12.77 -17.83
CA ALA A 278 -4.46 -12.86 -16.70
C ALA A 278 -5.59 -13.89 -16.97
N GLU A 279 -5.88 -14.72 -15.97
CA GLU A 279 -6.94 -15.73 -15.97
C GLU A 279 -8.09 -15.27 -15.05
N ASN A 280 -9.36 -15.42 -15.46
CA ASN A 280 -10.51 -15.01 -14.64
C ASN A 280 -10.41 -13.56 -14.11
N LEU A 281 -10.08 -12.62 -15.00
CA LEU A 281 -10.00 -11.20 -14.69
C LEU A 281 -11.39 -10.54 -14.82
N ILE A 282 -11.83 -9.88 -13.75
CA ILE A 282 -13.05 -9.06 -13.71
C ILE A 282 -12.66 -7.59 -13.70
N ILE A 283 -13.21 -6.79 -14.62
CA ILE A 283 -13.04 -5.33 -14.64
C ILE A 283 -14.41 -4.66 -14.61
N GLU A 284 -14.67 -3.87 -13.56
CA GLU A 284 -15.97 -3.27 -13.27
C GLU A 284 -15.88 -1.77 -13.01
N SER A 285 -16.79 -0.99 -13.61
CA SER A 285 -17.08 0.41 -13.23
C SER A 285 -15.87 1.36 -13.18
N GLY A 286 -14.92 1.23 -14.11
CA GLY A 286 -13.77 2.15 -14.19
C GLY A 286 -13.98 3.36 -15.10
N SER A 287 -13.01 4.26 -15.10
CA SER A 287 -12.98 5.39 -16.03
C SER A 287 -11.57 5.73 -16.46
N SER A 288 -11.40 6.06 -17.74
CA SER A 288 -10.23 6.81 -18.21
C SER A 288 -10.70 8.20 -18.62
N GLU A 289 -10.07 9.23 -18.08
CA GLU A 289 -10.24 10.59 -18.58
C GLU A 289 -9.15 10.90 -19.61
N SER A 290 -9.55 11.42 -20.77
CA SER A 290 -8.67 12.13 -21.69
C SER A 290 -8.94 13.64 -21.54
N GLY A 291 -8.09 14.35 -20.79
CA GLY A 291 -8.30 15.79 -20.51
C GLY A 291 -7.06 16.47 -19.89
N PRO A 292 -6.82 17.77 -20.14
CA PRO A 292 -5.48 18.33 -20.26
C PRO A 292 -4.81 18.66 -18.92
N PRO A 293 -3.47 18.58 -18.86
CA PRO A 293 -2.68 19.59 -18.17
C PRO A 293 -1.82 20.32 -19.21
N SER A 294 -2.22 21.54 -19.59
CA SER A 294 -1.42 22.56 -20.29
C SER A 294 -0.49 22.09 -21.44
N GLY A 295 -0.95 22.19 -22.69
CA GLY A 295 -0.06 22.41 -23.84
C GLY A 295 0.47 21.20 -24.61
N HIS A 296 0.09 19.96 -24.27
CA HIS A 296 0.47 18.77 -25.02
C HIS A 296 -0.73 18.17 -25.77
N GLY A 297 -0.54 17.86 -27.06
CA GLY A 297 -1.56 17.37 -27.98
C GLY A 297 -2.31 16.14 -27.44
N GLN A 298 -3.61 16.09 -27.76
CA GLN A 298 -4.57 15.11 -27.27
C GLN A 298 -4.25 13.71 -27.82
N VAL A 299 -4.09 12.73 -26.95
CA VAL A 299 -4.24 11.31 -27.32
C VAL A 299 -5.14 10.66 -26.30
N ALA A 300 -6.26 10.09 -26.77
CA ALA A 300 -7.16 9.33 -25.92
C ALA A 300 -6.42 8.11 -25.38
N ARG A 301 -6.47 7.87 -24.07
CA ARG A 301 -5.97 6.61 -23.50
C ARG A 301 -6.92 5.50 -23.88
N VAL A 302 -6.40 4.42 -24.44
CA VAL A 302 -7.15 3.18 -24.57
C VAL A 302 -7.39 2.64 -23.17
N PHE A 303 -8.65 2.45 -22.79
CA PHE A 303 -9.02 1.98 -21.45
C PHE A 303 -8.45 0.57 -21.17
N ILE A 304 -8.48 -0.33 -22.14
CA ILE A 304 -7.87 -1.68 -22.04
C ILE A 304 -7.18 -2.00 -23.37
N HIS A 305 -5.89 -2.35 -23.34
CA HIS A 305 -5.17 -2.85 -24.52
C HIS A 305 -4.68 -4.27 -24.23
N TYR A 306 -5.01 -5.19 -25.15
CA TYR A 306 -4.54 -6.57 -25.25
C TYR A 306 -5.02 -7.51 -24.12
N LEU A 307 -5.79 -8.54 -24.53
CA LEU A 307 -6.11 -9.73 -23.75
C LEU A 307 -5.52 -10.93 -24.49
N ALA A 308 -4.42 -11.49 -24.01
CA ALA A 308 -3.87 -12.73 -24.58
C ALA A 308 -3.50 -13.69 -23.45
N SER A 309 -4.00 -14.93 -23.53
CA SER A 309 -3.50 -16.03 -22.69
C SER A 309 -2.29 -16.67 -23.38
N PRO A 310 -1.16 -16.88 -22.68
CA PRO A 310 -0.05 -17.66 -23.19
C PRO A 310 -0.33 -19.18 -23.18
N TYR A 311 -1.44 -19.64 -22.61
CA TYR A 311 -1.79 -21.05 -22.50
C TYR A 311 -2.83 -21.46 -23.55
N ASN A 312 -2.47 -22.42 -24.41
CA ASN A 312 -3.34 -23.04 -25.43
C ASN A 312 -4.41 -23.99 -24.83
N VAL A 313 -4.66 -23.96 -23.52
CA VAL A 313 -5.58 -24.87 -22.83
C VAL A 313 -6.28 -24.15 -21.69
N GLY A 314 -7.58 -23.89 -21.84
CA GLY A 314 -8.43 -23.39 -20.76
C GLY A 314 -9.07 -22.05 -21.07
N SER A 315 -10.40 -22.01 -20.99
CA SER A 315 -11.28 -20.91 -21.36
C SER A 315 -10.91 -19.60 -20.64
N VAL A 316 -10.51 -18.57 -21.37
CA VAL A 316 -10.47 -17.19 -20.85
C VAL A 316 -11.89 -16.65 -20.87
N ALA A 317 -12.51 -16.50 -19.69
CA ALA A 317 -13.73 -15.72 -19.55
C ALA A 317 -13.36 -14.32 -19.06
N THR A 318 -13.30 -13.34 -19.97
CA THR A 318 -13.19 -11.93 -19.62
C THR A 318 -14.58 -11.30 -19.69
N VAL A 319 -15.12 -10.88 -18.55
CA VAL A 319 -16.38 -10.13 -18.49
C VAL A 319 -16.05 -8.65 -18.40
N LEU A 320 -16.33 -7.91 -19.46
CA LEU A 320 -16.16 -6.45 -19.51
C LEU A 320 -17.54 -5.80 -19.37
N ILE A 321 -17.80 -5.12 -18.25
CA ILE A 321 -19.05 -4.39 -18.04
C ILE A 321 -18.76 -2.90 -18.16
N ASN A 322 -19.07 -2.31 -19.32
CA ASN A 322 -19.03 -0.86 -19.51
C ASN A 322 -20.35 -0.24 -19.05
N THR A 323 -20.28 0.59 -18.01
CA THR A 323 -21.44 1.26 -17.41
C THR A 323 -21.52 2.75 -17.76
N LYS A 324 -20.65 3.27 -18.63
CA LYS A 324 -20.69 4.67 -19.09
C LYS A 324 -21.35 4.83 -20.45
N VAL A 325 -22.23 5.83 -20.56
CA VAL A 325 -22.85 6.25 -21.81
C VAL A 325 -21.85 7.13 -22.58
N ASN A 326 -21.48 6.71 -23.80
CA ASN A 326 -20.70 7.42 -24.84
C ASN A 326 -19.21 7.07 -25.07
N GLU A 327 -18.65 6.03 -24.45
CA GLU A 327 -17.33 5.50 -24.85
C GLU A 327 -17.41 4.02 -25.26
N PRO A 328 -16.96 3.64 -26.47
CA PRO A 328 -16.96 2.24 -26.89
C PRO A 328 -15.87 1.45 -26.16
N ILE A 329 -16.19 0.21 -25.76
CA ILE A 329 -15.14 -0.79 -25.48
C ILE A 329 -14.47 -1.11 -26.82
N ILE A 330 -13.23 -0.70 -27.00
CA ILE A 330 -12.44 -1.09 -28.18
C ILE A 330 -11.63 -2.34 -27.80
N ILE A 331 -12.04 -3.49 -28.32
CA ILE A 331 -11.27 -4.73 -28.27
C ILE A 331 -10.48 -4.83 -29.58
N GLU A 332 -9.21 -4.41 -29.57
CA GLU A 332 -8.34 -4.65 -30.72
C GLU A 332 -7.77 -6.07 -30.65
N GLY A 333 -8.30 -6.95 -31.51
CA GLY A 333 -7.75 -8.28 -31.71
C GLY A 333 -6.39 -8.20 -32.37
N GLY A 334 -5.33 -8.42 -31.60
CA GLY A 334 -3.99 -8.68 -32.15
C GLY A 334 -4.02 -9.95 -32.99
N LYS A 335 -3.54 -9.85 -34.24
CA LYS A 335 -3.41 -10.96 -35.19
C LYS A 335 -2.73 -12.16 -34.51
N LEU A 336 -3.43 -13.30 -34.46
CA LEU A 336 -2.82 -14.61 -34.22
C LEU A 336 -1.70 -14.77 -35.25
N LEU A 337 -0.45 -14.63 -34.83
CA LEU A 337 0.66 -15.21 -35.58
C LEU A 337 0.59 -16.71 -35.31
N SER A 338 -0.04 -17.43 -36.23
CA SER A 338 0.08 -18.88 -36.32
C SER A 338 1.56 -19.23 -36.40
N VAL A 339 2.01 -20.13 -35.52
CA VAL A 339 3.27 -20.87 -35.69
C VAL A 339 3.16 -21.77 -36.92
#